data_AF-A0A2V6D8R4-F1
#
_entry.id   AF-A0A2V6D8R4-F1
#
_cell.length_a   1.000
_cell.length_b   1.000
_cell.length_c   1.000
_cell.angle_alpha   90.00
_cell.angle_beta   90.00
_cell.angle_gamma   90.00
#
_symmetry.space_group_name_H-M   'P 1'
#
loop_
_entity.id
_entity.type
_entity.pdbx_description
1 polymer ?
#
loop_
_entity_poly.entity_id
_entity_poly.type
_entity_poly.pdbx_seq_one_letter_code
_entity_poly.pdbx_strand_id
1 'polypeptide(L)' 'MNTPGGQVIRSVAILLVIAVFLSSCGDPSTDRFQGYVEGEFVYVASPLAGQLDTLSVQRGQEVTSGQPLFSLDATAEK' A
#
# COMPACT_ATOMS: atom_id res chain seq x y z
N MET A 1 -36.64 -22.44 46.16
CA MET A 1 -35.30 -22.96 46.50
C MET A 1 -34.32 -22.57 45.41
N ASN A 2 -33.46 -21.57 45.64
CA ASN A 2 -32.32 -21.31 44.76
C ASN A 2 -31.15 -22.17 45.26
N THR A 3 -30.68 -23.09 44.42
CA THR A 3 -29.54 -23.95 44.73
C THR A 3 -28.27 -23.10 44.81
N PRO A 4 -27.52 -23.13 45.94
CA PRO A 4 -26.36 -22.26 46.15
C PRO A 4 -25.26 -22.44 45.10
N GLY A 5 -25.12 -23.64 44.51
CA GLY A 5 -24.16 -23.92 43.45
C GLY A 5 -24.42 -23.18 42.12
N GLY A 6 -25.68 -22.92 41.77
CA GLY A 6 -26.03 -22.24 40.52
C GLY A 6 -25.73 -20.74 40.56
N GLN A 7 -25.73 -20.14 41.74
CA GLN A 7 -25.44 -18.72 41.93
C GLN A 7 -23.93 -18.45 41.79
N VAL A 8 -23.08 -19.34 42.33
CA VAL A 8 -21.62 -19.25 42.22
C VAL A 8 -21.16 -19.40 40.76
N ILE A 9 -21.72 -20.36 40.01
CA ILE A 9 -21.38 -20.57 38.59
C ILE A 9 -21.73 -19.33 37.75
N ARG A 10 -22.87 -18.69 38.01
CA ARG A 10 -23.27 -17.44 37.31
C ARG A 10 -22.33 -16.28 37.63
N SER A 11 -21.93 -16.11 38.89
CA SER A 11 -20.97 -15.08 39.28
C SER A 11 -19.61 -15.26 38.63
N VAL A 12 -19.10 -16.51 38.56
CA VAL A 12 -17.83 -16.83 37.90
C VAL A 12 -17.91 -16.56 36.40
N ALA A 13 -19.00 -16.95 35.73
CA ALA A 13 -19.20 -16.69 34.31
C ALA A 13 -19.23 -15.18 33.99
N ILE A 14 -19.91 -14.38 34.81
CA ILE A 14 -19.94 -12.92 34.66
C ILE A 14 -18.54 -12.33 34.82
N LEU A 15 -17.77 -12.80 35.81
CA LEU A 15 -16.43 -12.29 36.08
C LEU A 15 -15.43 -12.66 34.96
N LEU A 16 -15.57 -13.85 34.39
CA LEU A 16 -14.82 -14.28 33.20
C LEU A 16 -15.15 -13.43 31.97
N VAL A 17 -16.43 -13.16 31.73
CA VAL A 17 -16.87 -12.29 30.62
C VAL A 17 -16.28 -10.89 30.80
N ILE A 18 -16.35 -10.33 32.00
CA ILE A 18 -15.76 -9.02 32.32
C ILE A 18 -14.25 -9.03 32.07
N ALA A 19 -13.52 -10.06 32.51
CA ALA A 19 -12.08 -10.17 32.27
C ALA A 19 -11.72 -10.20 30.78
N VAL A 20 -12.51 -10.91 29.96
CA VAL A 20 -12.32 -10.94 28.50
C VAL A 20 -12.54 -9.55 27.91
N PHE A 21 -13.59 -8.82 28.31
CA PHE A 21 -13.84 -7.46 27.83
C PHE A 21 -12.72 -6.48 28.22
N LEU A 22 -12.10 -6.64 29.41
CA LEU A 22 -10.99 -5.80 29.83
C LEU A 22 -9.70 -6.07 29.03
N SER A 23 -9.51 -7.27 28.47
CA SER A 23 -8.31 -7.63 27.71
C SER A 23 -8.23 -7.04 26.28
N SER A 24 -9.31 -6.43 25.78
CA SER A 24 -9.35 -5.82 24.43
C SER A 24 -8.77 -4.40 24.38
N CYS A 25 -8.41 -3.81 25.51
CA CYS A 25 -7.79 -2.47 25.56
C CYS A 25 -6.27 -2.61 25.44
N GLY A 26 -5.78 -2.85 24.22
CA GLY A 26 -4.36 -2.84 23.88
C GLY A 26 -4.06 -1.74 22.87
N ASP A 27 -2.92 -1.06 23.03
CA ASP A 27 -2.47 -0.04 22.09
C ASP A 27 -2.02 -0.74 20.78
N PRO A 28 -2.64 -0.44 19.62
CA PRO A 28 -2.21 -1.03 18.35
C PRO A 28 -0.77 -0.62 18.01
N SER A 29 -0.08 -1.51 17.32
CA SER A 29 1.35 -1.43 16.96
C SER A 29 1.87 -0.02 16.67
N THR A 30 3.00 0.33 17.29
CA THR A 30 3.68 1.63 17.18
C THR A 30 4.46 1.84 15.88
N ASP A 31 4.50 0.85 14.98
CA ASP A 31 5.14 0.93 13.65
C ASP A 31 4.30 1.71 12.63
N ARG A 32 3.78 2.87 13.03
CA ARG A 32 3.06 3.78 12.16
C ARG A 32 3.78 5.10 12.12
N PHE A 33 4.27 5.44 10.93
CA PHE A 33 4.93 6.70 10.68
C PHE A 33 4.00 7.58 9.86
N GLN A 34 3.83 8.83 10.30
CA GLN A 34 3.15 9.83 9.50
C GLN A 34 4.18 10.52 8.62
N GLY A 35 4.04 10.38 7.31
CA GLY A 35 4.96 10.96 6.34
C GLY A 35 4.35 11.00 4.96
N TYR A 36 5.00 11.74 4.07
CA TYR A 36 4.64 11.84 2.66
C TYR A 36 5.76 11.22 1.83
N VAL A 37 5.39 10.60 0.72
CA VAL A 37 6.35 10.13 -0.29
C VAL A 37 6.42 11.20 -1.36
N GLU A 38 7.63 11.71 -1.60
CA GLU A 38 7.92 12.61 -2.70
C GLU A 38 8.56 11.82 -3.85
N GLY A 39 8.19 12.16 -5.08
CA GLY A 39 8.77 11.60 -6.29
C GLY A 39 9.23 12.72 -7.21
N GLU A 40 10.37 12.51 -7.86
CA GLU A 40 10.86 13.41 -8.90
C GLU A 40 10.35 12.91 -10.26
N PHE A 41 9.62 13.77 -10.98
CA PHE A 41 9.15 13.45 -12.32
C PHE A 41 10.07 14.07 -13.34
N VAL A 42 10.53 13.25 -14.29
CA VAL A 42 11.32 13.69 -15.43
C VAL A 42 10.52 13.57 -16.71
N TYR A 43 10.60 14.60 -17.54
CA TYR A 43 10.04 14.58 -18.89
C TYR A 43 11.14 14.16 -19.85
N VAL A 44 11.03 12.94 -20.37
CA VAL A 44 11.99 12.39 -21.32
C VAL A 44 11.54 12.69 -22.75
N ALA A 45 12.41 13.32 -23.54
CA ALA A 45 12.18 13.62 -24.95
C ALA A 45 13.48 13.46 -25.75
N SER A 46 13.35 13.27 -27.07
CA SER A 46 14.48 13.26 -27.99
C SER A 46 14.98 14.69 -28.21
N PRO A 47 16.30 14.93 -28.31
CA PRO A 47 16.85 16.22 -28.72
C PRO A 47 16.70 16.47 -30.23
N LEU A 48 16.36 15.43 -31.00
CA LEU A 48 16.13 15.50 -32.45
C LEU A 48 14.63 15.49 -32.74
N ALA A 49 14.22 16.28 -33.73
CA ALA A 49 12.90 16.18 -34.33
C ALA A 49 12.78 14.90 -35.18
N GLY A 50 11.56 14.37 -35.29
CA GLY A 50 11.25 13.22 -36.14
C GLY A 50 9.90 12.62 -35.80
N GLN A 51 9.35 11.83 -36.72
CA GLN A 51 8.11 11.10 -36.51
C GLN A 51 8.34 9.95 -35.53
N LEU A 52 7.42 9.76 -34.58
CA LEU A 52 7.43 8.59 -33.69
C LEU A 52 7.21 7.32 -34.52
N ASP A 53 8.14 6.38 -34.44
CA ASP A 53 8.08 5.09 -35.13
C ASP A 53 7.53 4.00 -34.19
N THR A 54 8.20 3.78 -33.05
CA THR A 54 7.78 2.79 -32.04
C THR A 54 7.67 3.41 -30.66
N LEU A 55 6.65 3.01 -29.89
CA LEU A 55 6.54 3.26 -28.45
C LEU A 55 6.66 1.92 -27.70
N SER A 56 7.75 1.73 -26.95
CA SER A 56 8.11 0.45 -26.35
C SER A 56 7.64 0.28 -24.90
N VAL A 57 6.94 1.28 -24.37
CA VAL A 57 6.49 1.32 -22.97
C VAL A 57 5.02 1.69 -22.86
N GLN A 58 4.40 1.31 -21.74
CA GLN A 58 3.02 1.65 -21.40
C GLN A 58 2.94 2.39 -20.07
N ARG A 59 1.82 3.06 -19.81
CA ARG A 59 1.61 3.77 -18.54
C ARG A 59 1.65 2.80 -17.37
N GLY A 60 2.36 3.19 -16.30
CA GLY A 60 2.54 2.38 -15.09
C GLY A 60 3.59 1.27 -15.22
N GLN A 61 4.24 1.13 -16.38
CA GLN A 61 5.33 0.18 -16.56
C GLN A 61 6.59 0.66 -15.83
N GLU A 62 7.21 -0.21 -15.03
CA GLU A 62 8.54 0.01 -14.48
C GLU A 62 9.60 -0.14 -15.57
N VAL A 63 10.60 0.73 -15.56
CA VAL A 63 11.69 0.76 -16.54
C VAL A 63 13.04 0.86 -15.85
N THR A 64 14.07 0.31 -16.47
CA THR A 64 15.46 0.43 -15.97
C THR A 64 16.22 1.51 -16.72
N SER A 65 17.29 2.03 -16.11
CA SER A 65 18.20 2.97 -16.78
C SER A 65 18.72 2.38 -18.10
N GLY A 66 18.72 3.20 -19.16
CA GLY A 66 19.14 2.81 -20.50
C GLY A 66 18.13 1.97 -21.29
N GLN A 67 16.97 1.62 -20.71
CA GLN A 67 15.93 0.91 -21.44
C GLN A 67 15.33 1.81 -22.54
N PRO A 68 15.26 1.36 -23.80
CA PRO A 68 14.62 2.12 -24.88
C PRO A 68 13.14 2.38 -24.57
N LEU A 69 12.73 3.65 -24.65
CA LEU A 69 11.33 4.06 -24.41
C LEU A 69 10.55 4.23 -25.71
N PHE A 70 11.18 4.79 -26.73
CA PHE A 70 10.60 5.00 -28.06
C PHE A 70 11.70 5.09 -29.13
N SER A 71 11.34 4.90 -30.40
CA SER A 71 12.18 5.19 -31.57
C SER A 71 11.55 6.29 -32.42
N LEU A 72 12.40 7.07 -33.08
CA LEU A 72 11.99 7.97 -34.16
C LEU A 72 12.29 7.31 -35.50
N ASP A 73 11.56 7.70 -36.53
CA ASP A 73 11.86 7.33 -37.91
C ASP A 73 13.30 7.76 -38.25
N ALA A 74 14.06 6.85 -38.86
CA ALA A 74 15.46 7.05 -39.23
C ALA A 74 15.62 7.94 -40.48
N THR A 75 14.54 8.25 -41.19
CA THR A 75 14.55 9.18 -42.31
C THR A 75 14.65 10.62 -41.80
N ALA A 76 15.72 11.31 -42.18
CA ALA A 76 15.91 12.70 -41.80
C ALA A 76 14.80 13.58 -42.40
N GLU A 77 14.06 14.26 -41.53
CA GLU A 77 13.11 15.29 -41.96
C GLU A 77 13.90 16.46 -42.57
N LYS A 78 13.44 16.93 -43.73
CA LYS A 78 14.23 17.73 -44.68
C LYS A 78 13.96 19.23 -44.54
#